data_AF-U1Q7A8-F1
#
_entry.id   AF-U1Q7A8-F1
#
_cell.length_a   1.000
_cell.length_b   1.000
_cell.length_c   1.000
_cell.angle_alpha   90.00
_cell.angle_beta   90.00
_cell.angle_gamma   90.00
#
_symmetry.space_group_name_H-M   'P 1'
#
loop_
_entity.id
_entity.type
_entity.pdbx_description
1 polymer ?
#
loop_
_entity_poly.entity_id
_entity_poly.type
_entity_poly.pdbx_seq_one_letter_code
_entity_poly.pdbx_strand_id
1 'polypeptide(L)' 'MSTAGHDADLRDARRALAIMIFAVGVLGAVTILSVPFAIGLYGLRGLWIPAVLLIPLALQGWGLRVLRRAESTLPG' A
#
# COMPACT_ATOMS: atom_id res chain seq x y z
N MET A 1 26.90 -3.10 -21.91
CA MET A 1 25.69 -2.93 -21.08
C MET A 1 24.93 -1.73 -21.63
N SER A 2 23.72 -1.94 -22.15
CA SER A 2 22.97 -0.91 -22.89
C SER A 2 22.14 -0.03 -21.95
N THR A 3 22.24 1.28 -22.10
CA THR A 3 21.41 2.30 -21.42
C THR A 3 19.91 2.06 -21.63
N ALA A 4 19.53 1.45 -22.76
CA ALA A 4 18.13 1.11 -23.07
C ALA A 4 17.50 0.11 -22.10
N GLY A 5 18.30 -0.81 -21.53
CA GLY A 5 17.81 -1.75 -20.51
C GLY A 5 17.54 -1.08 -19.17
N HIS A 6 18.34 -0.07 -18.82
CA HIS A 6 18.17 0.72 -17.60
C HIS A 6 16.94 1.64 -17.67
N ASP A 7 16.72 2.28 -18.83
CA ASP A 7 15.56 3.15 -19.05
C ASP A 7 14.22 2.39 -19.08
N ALA A 8 14.23 1.14 -19.55
CA ALA A 8 13.07 0.24 -19.51
C ALA A 8 12.73 -0.17 -18.06
N ASP A 9 13.74 -0.56 -17.28
CA ASP A 9 13.58 -0.97 -15.87
C ASP A 9 13.07 0.19 -14.99
N LEU A 10 13.58 1.41 -15.21
CA LEU A 10 13.08 2.61 -14.53
C LEU A 10 11.61 2.91 -14.86
N ARG A 11 11.18 2.63 -16.10
CA ARG A 11 9.80 2.87 -16.55
C ARG A 11 8.84 1.86 -15.92
N ASP A 12 9.24 0.60 -15.84
CA ASP A 12 8.47 -0.46 -15.17
C ASP A 12 8.40 -0.24 -13.66
N ALA A 13 9.51 0.12 -13.01
CA ALA A 13 9.53 0.49 -11.60
C ALA A 13 8.61 1.69 -11.31
N ARG A 14 8.64 2.73 -12.16
CA ARG A 14 7.76 3.91 -12.02
C ARG A 14 6.30 3.56 -12.22
N ARG A 15 5.98 2.67 -13.15
CA ARG A 15 4.63 2.17 -13.39
C ARG A 15 4.13 1.32 -12.22
N ALA A 16 4.97 0.43 -11.70
CA ALA A 16 4.66 -0.38 -10.52
C ALA A 16 4.39 0.51 -9.29
N LEU A 17 5.19 1.57 -9.10
CA LEU A 17 5.01 2.54 -8.02
C LEU A 17 3.67 3.29 -8.17
N ALA A 18 3.33 3.74 -9.38
CA ALA A 18 2.05 4.41 -9.64
C ALA A 18 0.85 3.48 -9.35
N ILE A 19 0.94 2.20 -9.75
CA ILE A 19 -0.08 1.19 -9.46
C ILE A 19 -0.19 0.93 -7.96
N MET A 20 0.94 0.84 -7.25
CA MET A 20 0.97 0.66 -5.80
C MET A 20 0.31 1.83 -5.07
N ILE A 21 0.60 3.08 -5.44
CA ILE A 21 -0.06 4.26 -4.86
C ILE A 21 -1.57 4.21 -5.11
N PHE A 22 -1.97 3.88 -6.34
CA PHE A 22 -3.39 3.78 -6.69
C PHE A 22 -4.08 2.68 -5.89
N ALA A 23 -3.48 1.49 -5.79
CA ALA A 23 -4.01 0.36 -5.03
C ALA A 23 -4.14 0.67 -3.53
N VAL A 24 -3.13 1.30 -2.93
CA VAL A 24 -3.18 1.76 -1.53
C VAL A 24 -4.29 2.79 -1.33
N GLY A 25 -4.43 3.74 -2.26
CA GLY A 25 -5.49 4.75 -2.22
C GLY A 25 -6.89 4.14 -2.29
N VAL A 26 -7.12 3.23 -3.24
CA VAL A 26 -8.39 2.51 -3.39
C VAL A 26 -8.69 1.67 -2.15
N LEU A 27 -7.70 0.93 -1.65
CA LEU A 27 -7.88 0.09 -0.45
C LEU A 27 -8.19 0.94 0.79
N GLY A 28 -7.52 2.09 0.94
CA GLY A 28 -7.80 3.05 2.00
C GLY A 28 -9.22 3.62 1.91
N ALA A 29 -9.65 4.01 0.71
CA ALA A 29 -11.02 4.47 0.47
C ALA A 29 -12.05 3.38 0.83
N VAL A 30 -11.88 2.16 0.33
CA VAL A 30 -12.74 1.01 0.66
C VAL A 30 -12.80 0.78 2.16
N THR A 31 -11.66 0.87 2.85
CA THR A 31 -11.60 0.70 4.31
C THR A 31 -12.45 1.75 5.02
N ILE A 32 -12.31 3.03 4.66
CA ILE A 32 -13.08 4.15 5.25
C ILE A 32 -14.57 4.00 4.95
N LEU A 33 -14.94 3.74 3.68
CA LEU A 33 -16.34 3.55 3.29
C LEU A 33 -16.97 2.31 3.93
N SER A 34 -16.20 1.29 4.28
CA SER A 34 -16.72 0.10 4.96
C SER A 34 -17.18 0.37 6.40
N VAL A 35 -16.67 1.43 7.06
CA VAL A 35 -16.99 1.76 8.46
C VAL A 35 -18.49 2.00 8.68
N PRO A 36 -19.17 2.94 7.99
CA PRO A 36 -20.60 3.16 8.19
C PRO A 36 -21.43 1.93 7.81
N PHE A 37 -21.02 1.18 6.80
CA PHE A 37 -21.71 -0.03 6.35
C PHE A 37 -21.64 -1.16 7.38
N ALA A 38 -20.45 -1.37 7.96
CA ALA A 38 -20.23 -2.36 8.98
C ALA A 38 -20.99 -2.05 10.28
N ILE A 39 -21.03 -0.76 10.67
CA ILE A 39 -21.84 -0.28 11.80
C ILE A 39 -23.33 -0.50 11.53
N GLY A 40 -23.80 -0.19 10.32
CA GLY A 40 -25.20 -0.36 9.94
C GLY A 40 -25.68 -1.82 9.95
N LEU A 41 -24.84 -2.77 9.54
CA LEU A 41 -25.21 -4.19 9.44
C LEU A 41 -24.99 -4.99 10.73
N TYR A 42 -23.93 -4.70 11.48
CA TYR A 42 -23.47 -5.54 12.59
C TYR A 42 -23.22 -4.75 13.89
N GLY A 43 -23.59 -3.47 13.93
CA GLY A 43 -23.29 -2.57 15.04
C GLY A 43 -21.79 -2.38 15.25
N LEU A 44 -21.37 -2.12 16.49
CA LEU A 44 -19.95 -1.99 16.85
C LEU A 44 -19.13 -3.25 16.53
N ARG A 45 -19.77 -4.43 16.53
CA ARG A 45 -19.11 -5.70 16.19
C ARG A 45 -18.68 -5.76 14.73
N GLY A 46 -19.31 -4.99 13.86
CA GLY A 46 -18.96 -4.88 12.44
C GLY A 46 -17.60 -4.25 12.18
N LEU A 47 -17.05 -3.45 13.11
CA LEU A 47 -15.75 -2.79 12.94
C LEU A 47 -14.58 -3.76 12.69
N TRP A 48 -14.76 -5.06 12.90
CA TRP A 48 -13.78 -6.07 12.51
C TRP A 48 -13.50 -6.04 10.99
N ILE A 49 -14.48 -5.68 10.15
CA ILE A 49 -14.34 -5.60 8.69
C ILE A 49 -13.31 -4.52 8.30
N PRO A 50 -13.45 -3.24 8.71
CA PRO A 50 -12.41 -2.24 8.48
C PRO A 50 -11.11 -2.57 9.23
N ALA A 51 -11.17 -3.17 10.42
CA ALA A 51 -9.96 -3.54 11.16
C ALA A 51 -9.10 -4.57 10.40
N VAL A 52 -9.72 -5.56 9.75
CA VAL A 52 -9.02 -6.53 8.91
C VAL A 52 -8.46 -5.88 7.66
N LEU A 53 -9.15 -4.90 7.07
CA LEU A 53 -8.64 -4.14 5.93
C LEU A 53 -7.46 -3.22 6.28
N LEU A 54 -7.32 -2.81 7.55
CA LEU A 54 -6.15 -2.07 8.02
C LEU A 54 -4.88 -2.95 8.05
N ILE A 55 -4.99 -4.27 8.20
CA ILE A 55 -3.84 -5.18 8.24
C ILE A 55 -3.01 -5.11 6.94
N PRO A 56 -3.58 -5.33 5.73
CA PRO A 56 -2.82 -5.21 4.50
C PRO A 56 -2.34 -3.76 4.26
N LEU A 57 -3.06 -2.75 4.74
CA LEU A 57 -2.63 -1.34 4.63
C LEU A 57 -1.39 -1.06 5.50
N ALA A 58 -1.39 -1.57 6.73
CA ALA A 58 -0.27 -1.46 7.66
C ALA A 58 0.95 -2.25 7.16
N LEU A 59 0.75 -3.45 6.60
CA LEU A 59 1.82 -4.23 5.98
C LEU A 59 2.46 -3.52 4.78
N GLN A 60 1.64 -2.89 3.93
CA GLN A 60 2.15 -2.08 2.80
C GLN A 60 2.96 -0.88 3.29
N GLY A 61 2.46 -0.15 4.30
CA GLY A 61 3.17 0.98 4.90
C GLY A 61 4.46 0.57 5.63
N TRP A 62 4.43 -0.56 6.34
CA TRP A 62 5.61 -1.12 7.01
C TRP A 62 6.66 -1.55 5.98
N GLY A 63 6.26 -2.25 4.92
CA GLY A 63 7.16 -2.68 3.84
C GLY A 63 7.94 -1.50 3.24
N LEU A 64 7.25 -0.39 2.93
CA LEU A 64 7.90 0.84 2.46
C LEU A 64 8.84 1.46 3.50
N ARG A 65 8.46 1.44 4.78
CA ARG A 65 9.30 1.94 5.87
C ARG A 65 10.57 1.10 6.06
N VAL A 66 10.46 -0.22 5.93
CA VAL A 66 11.62 -1.13 5.99
C VAL A 66 12.53 -0.95 4.79
N LEU A 67 11.97 -0.82 3.58
CA LEU A 67 12.75 -0.52 2.37
C LEU A 67 13.54 0.77 2.53
N ARG A 68 12.87 1.85 2.95
CA ARG A 68 13.51 3.16 3.20
C ARG A 68 14.58 3.08 4.30
N ARG A 69 14.38 2.24 5.32
CA ARG A 69 15.36 2.03 6.39
C ARG A 69 16.56 1.24 5.89
N ALA A 70 16.35 0.22 5.06
CA ALA A 70 17.43 -0.55 4.43
C ALA A 70 18.28 0.31 3.48
N GLU A 71 17.65 1.16 2.67
CA GLU A 71 18.33 2.17 1.84
C GLU A 71 19.21 3.10 2.68
N SER A 72 18.73 3.57 3.83
CA SER A 72 19.49 4.47 4.71
C SER A 72 20.69 3.82 5.43
N THR A 73 20.76 2.48 5.44
CA THR A 73 21.84 1.71 6.09
C THR A 73 22.89 1.17 5.12
N LEU A 74 22.70 1.35 3.82
CA LEU A 74 23.71 1.00 2.82
C LEU A 74 24.78 2.11 2.80
N PRO A 75 26.08 1.79 3.01
CA PRO A 75 27.14 2.76 2.75
C PRO A 75 27.17 3.07 1.25
N GLY A 76 27.16 4.37 0.92
CA GLY A 76 27.32 4.88 -0.44
C GLY A 76 28.73 4.71 -0.98
#